data_AF-A0A3B8WDR9-F1
#
_entry.id   AF-A0A3B8WDR9-F1
#
_cell.length_a   1.000
_cell.length_b   1.000
_cell.length_c   1.000
_cell.angle_alpha   90.00
_cell.angle_beta   90.00
_cell.angle_gamma   90.00
#
_symmetry.space_group_name_H-M   'P 1'
#
loop_
_entity.id
_entity.type
_entity.pdbx_description
1 polymer ?
#
loop_
_entity_poly.entity_id
_entity_poly.type
_entity_poly.pdbx_seq_one_letter_code
_entity_poly.pdbx_strand_id
1 'polypeptide(L)' 'MIVSAVAIIPARGGSKRIPRKNIKEFCGKPMIAWSIEAALESDCFDRVIVSTDDEEIAA' A
#
# COMPACT_ATOMS: atom_id res chain seq x y z
N MET A 1 -24.34 15.99 3.44
CA MET A 1 -22.94 15.93 3.00
C MET A 1 -22.52 14.47 3.14
N ILE A 2 -22.28 13.76 2.05
CA ILE A 2 -21.73 12.40 2.14
C ILE A 2 -20.23 12.61 2.34
N VAL A 3 -19.72 12.23 3.50
CA VAL A 3 -18.28 12.32 3.78
C VAL A 3 -17.65 11.08 3.15
N SER A 4 -16.83 11.28 2.12
CA SER A 4 -16.10 10.18 1.50
C SER A 4 -14.72 10.05 2.15
N ALA A 5 -14.36 8.84 2.57
CA ALA A 5 -13.09 8.53 3.22
C ALA A 5 -12.14 7.86 2.23
N VAL A 6 -10.90 8.36 2.14
CA VAL A 6 -9.87 7.85 1.22
C VAL A 6 -8.65 7.42 2.02
N ALA A 7 -8.21 6.17 1.85
CA ALA A 7 -6.94 5.68 2.35
C ALA A 7 -5.82 5.97 1.35
N ILE A 8 -4.72 6.53 1.82
CA ILE A 8 -3.50 6.75 1.02
C ILE A 8 -2.35 5.94 1.63
N ILE A 9 -1.78 5.05 0.84
CA ILE A 9 -0.67 4.17 1.22
C ILE A 9 0.60 4.61 0.46
N PRO A 10 1.49 5.40 1.07
CA PRO A 10 2.74 5.80 0.43
C PRO A 10 3.75 4.65 0.44
N ALA A 11 4.19 4.24 -0.74
CA ALA A 11 5.06 3.09 -0.94
C ALA A 11 6.21 3.41 -1.90
N ARG A 12 7.19 4.21 -1.44
CA ARG A 12 8.38 4.53 -2.25
C ARG A 12 9.24 3.30 -2.57
N GLY A 13 9.91 3.30 -3.72
CA GLY A 13 10.87 2.25 -4.09
C GLY A 13 12.11 2.22 -3.19
N GLY A 14 12.63 3.41 -2.86
CA GLY A 14 13.87 3.59 -2.11
C GLY A 14 13.75 3.34 -0.60
N SER A 15 14.01 2.11 -0.14
CA SER A 15 14.05 1.78 1.28
C SER A 15 15.49 1.68 1.82
N LYS A 16 15.84 2.51 2.83
CA LYS A 16 17.22 2.65 3.36
C LYS A 16 17.74 1.45 4.16
N ARG A 17 16.87 0.78 4.95
CA ARG A 17 17.28 -0.33 5.84
C ARG A 17 17.06 -1.69 5.20
N ILE A 18 15.87 -1.89 4.62
CA ILE A 18 15.48 -3.10 3.91
C ILE A 18 15.26 -2.68 2.45
N PRO A 19 16.19 -2.95 1.53
CA PRO A 19 16.00 -2.63 0.11
C PRO A 19 14.68 -3.21 -0.42
N ARG A 20 13.97 -2.42 -1.24
CA ARG A 20 12.67 -2.75 -1.86
C ARG A 20 11.63 -3.31 -0.88
N LYS A 21 11.61 -2.81 0.36
CA LYS A 21 10.77 -3.30 1.46
C LYS A 21 9.30 -3.54 1.09
N ASN A 22 8.68 -2.63 0.33
CA ASN A 22 7.24 -2.67 0.06
C ASN A 22 6.82 -3.87 -0.81
N ILE A 23 7.66 -4.28 -1.76
CA ILE A 23 7.38 -5.44 -2.61
C ILE A 23 8.08 -6.71 -2.14
N LYS A 24 8.97 -6.60 -1.15
CA LYS A 24 9.68 -7.74 -0.59
C LYS A 24 8.67 -8.71 0.02
N GLU A 25 8.86 -9.98 -0.30
CA GLU A 25 8.04 -11.06 0.24
C GLU A 25 8.14 -11.11 1.77
N PHE A 26 6.99 -11.14 2.42
CA PHE A 26 6.85 -11.17 3.86
C PHE A 26 5.62 -11.99 4.24
N CYS A 27 5.86 -13.17 4.82
CA CYS A 27 4.81 -14.11 5.23
C CYS A 27 3.88 -14.54 4.07
N GLY A 28 4.46 -14.81 2.89
CA GLY A 28 3.74 -15.37 1.74
C GLY A 28 3.10 -14.34 0.80
N LYS A 29 3.30 -13.04 1.03
CA LYS A 29 2.91 -11.97 0.09
C LYS A 29 3.80 -10.74 0.20
N PRO A 30 3.79 -9.81 -0.77
CA PRO A 30 4.52 -8.55 -0.66
C PRO A 30 4.14 -7.77 0.60
N MET A 31 5.10 -7.12 1.26
CA MET A 31 4.83 -6.41 2.52
C MET A 31 3.71 -5.36 2.42
N ILE A 32 3.60 -4.66 1.30
CA ILE A 32 2.56 -3.66 1.06
C ILE A 32 1.15 -4.27 0.96
N ALA A 33 1.03 -5.52 0.53
CA ALA A 33 -0.26 -6.20 0.34
C ALA A 33 -1.03 -6.29 1.67
N TRP A 34 -0.33 -6.52 2.78
CA TRP A 34 -0.94 -6.52 4.12
C TRP A 34 -1.68 -5.22 4.45
N SER A 35 -1.10 -4.06 4.11
CA SER A 35 -1.74 -2.77 4.36
C SER A 35 -2.90 -2.49 3.41
N ILE A 36 -2.77 -2.91 2.14
CA ILE A 36 -3.82 -2.74 1.14
C ILE A 36 -5.04 -3.58 1.52
N GLU A 37 -4.84 -4.85 1.82
CA GLU A 37 -5.91 -5.76 2.24
C GLU A 37 -6.58 -5.29 3.53
N ALA A 38 -5.81 -4.89 4.55
CA ALA A 38 -6.39 -4.35 5.77
C ALA A 38 -7.25 -3.09 5.52
N ALA A 39 -6.85 -2.22 4.59
CA ALA A 39 -7.65 -1.06 4.22
C ALA A 39 -8.94 -1.45 3.49
N LEU A 40 -8.87 -2.42 2.58
CA LEU A 40 -10.03 -2.92 1.84
C LEU A 40 -11.02 -3.69 2.74
N GLU A 41 -10.52 -4.56 3.62
CA GLU A 41 -11.33 -5.37 4.54
C GLU A 41 -11.93 -4.56 5.70
N SER A 42 -11.42 -3.35 5.95
CA SER A 42 -11.92 -2.50 7.04
C SER A 42 -13.31 -1.91 6.80
N ASP A 43 -13.79 -1.89 5.55
CA ASP A 43 -14.99 -1.17 5.11
C ASP A 43 -15.05 0.31 5.58
N CYS A 44 -13.90 0.90 5.91
CA CYS A 44 -13.80 2.26 6.43
C CYS A 44 -13.56 3.31 5.33
N PHE A 45 -13.23 2.90 4.10
CA PHE A 45 -12.80 3.78 3.02
C PHE A 45 -13.52 3.45 1.71
N ASP A 46 -13.98 4.49 1.00
CA ASP A 46 -14.56 4.34 -0.33
C ASP A 46 -13.49 4.07 -1.39
N ARG A 47 -12.25 4.54 -1.13
CA ARG A 47 -11.13 4.43 -2.04
C ARG A 47 -9.83 4.15 -1.29
N VAL A 48 -9.05 3.23 -1.82
CA VAL A 48 -7.69 2.94 -1.38
C VAL A 48 -6.74 3.29 -2.52
N ILE A 49 -5.77 4.18 -2.26
CA ILE A 49 -4.82 4.68 -3.26
C ILE A 49 -3.41 4.39 -2.77
N VAL A 50 -2.62 3.68 -3.57
CA VAL A 50 -1.19 3.53 -3.36
C VAL A 50 -0.47 4.67 -4.10
N SER A 51 0.37 5.42 -3.38
CA SER A 51 1.20 6.46 -3.98
C SER A 51 2.65 5.99 -4.01
N THR A 52 3.23 5.89 -5.20
CA THR A 52 4.59 5.40 -5.39
C THR A 52 5.31 6.16 -6.51
N ASP A 53 6.63 6.19 -6.41
CA ASP A 53 7.58 6.70 -7.40
C ASP A 53 8.27 5.56 -8.19
N ASP A 54 7.91 4.31 -7.92
CA ASP A 54 8.58 3.12 -8.42
C ASP A 54 7.62 2.32 -9.31
N GLU A 55 8.01 2.10 -10.57
CA GLU A 55 7.17 1.44 -11.58
C GLU A 55 6.81 0.00 -11.22
N GLU A 56 7.68 -0.74 -10.52
CA GLU A 56 7.40 -2.12 -10.10
C GLU A 56 6.39 -2.16 -8.95
N ILE A 57 6.35 -1.12 -8.11
CA ILE A 57 5.31 -0.97 -7.08
C ILE A 57 3.97 -0.56 -7.70
N ALA A 58 4.00 0.12 -8.85
CA ALA A 58 2.81 0.61 -9.55
C ALA A 58 2.18 -0.40 -10.53
N ALA A 59 2.91 -1.44 -10.91
CA ALA A 59 2.50 -2.49 -11.84
C ALA A 59 1.50 -3.48 -11.21
#